data_AF-G1S2Y2-F1
#
_entry.id   AF-G1S2Y2-F1
#
_cell.length_a   1.000
_cell.length_b   1.000
_cell.length_c   1.000
_cell.angle_alpha   90.00
_cell.angle_beta   90.00
_cell.angle_gamma   90.00
#
_symmetry.space_group_name_H-M   'P 1'
#
loop_
_entity.id
_entity.type
_entity.pdbx_description
1 polymer ?
#
loop_
_entity_poly.entity_id
_entity_poly.type
_entity_poly.pdbx_seq_one_letter_code
_entity_poly.pdbx_strand_id
1 'polypeptide(L)'
;AVLPAGGCGERMGVPTPKQFCLILERPLISYTLQALERVCWIKDIVVAVTGENMEVMKSIIQKYQHKRISLVEAGVTRHRSIFNGLKALAEDQLNSKLSKPEVVIIHDAVRPFVEEDVLLKVVTAAKEHGAAGAIRPLVSTVISPSADGCLDYSLERARHRASEMPQAFLFDVIYEAYQQCSDYDLEFGTECLQLTVKYCCTKAKLVEGSPDLWKVTYKRDLYATESIIKERISQEICVVMDTKEDNKHVGHLLEEVLKSELNHVKVTSEALCHAGRHLQQIILDQCYNFVCVNVMTSDFQETQKLLSMLEESNRSILYPVVVVSVHFLDFKLVPPSQKMENLMQIREFAKEVKERNILLYGLLIPYPQDDQKLQESLRQGAIIIASLIKERNSGLIGQLLIA
;
A
#
# COMPACT_ATOMS: atom_id res chain seq x y z
N ALA A 1 7.63 -1.33 -17.60
CA ALA A 1 6.21 -1.67 -17.41
C ALA A 1 5.34 -0.57 -17.99
N VAL A 2 4.12 -0.88 -18.44
CA VAL A 2 3.14 0.07 -18.98
C VAL A 2 1.82 -0.08 -18.21
N LEU A 3 1.29 1.03 -17.71
CA LEU A 3 0.04 1.09 -16.95
C LEU A 3 -0.98 1.98 -17.66
N PRO A 4 -2.08 1.44 -18.21
CA PRO A 4 -3.20 2.26 -18.64
C PRO A 4 -3.97 2.77 -17.42
N ALA A 5 -3.96 4.10 -17.23
CA ALA A 5 -4.61 4.81 -16.13
C ALA A 5 -5.56 5.92 -16.63
N GLY A 6 -6.07 5.80 -17.86
CA GLY A 6 -6.99 6.76 -18.48
C GLY A 6 -8.49 6.49 -18.25
N GLY A 7 -8.86 5.35 -17.66
CA GLY A 7 -10.27 4.98 -17.50
C GLY A 7 -11.03 5.87 -16.50
N CYS A 8 -12.30 6.16 -16.79
CA CYS A 8 -13.21 6.95 -15.96
C CYS A 8 -13.78 6.18 -14.75
N GLY A 9 -13.88 4.85 -14.82
CA GLY A 9 -14.29 4.03 -13.67
C GLY A 9 -15.79 4.03 -13.34
N GLU A 10 -16.67 4.20 -14.33
CA GLU A 10 -18.15 4.31 -14.20
C GLU A 10 -18.80 3.38 -13.16
N ARG A 11 -18.38 2.10 -13.11
CA ARG A 11 -18.90 1.08 -12.18
C ARG A 11 -18.65 1.38 -10.70
N MET A 12 -17.70 2.26 -10.38
CA MET A 12 -17.40 2.64 -8.99
C MET A 12 -18.44 3.60 -8.41
N GLY A 13 -19.24 4.26 -9.26
CA GLY A 13 -20.32 5.15 -8.84
C GLY A 13 -19.85 6.42 -8.14
N VAL A 14 -18.61 6.85 -8.38
CA VAL A 14 -18.00 8.08 -7.85
C VAL A 14 -17.52 8.95 -9.01
N PRO A 15 -17.55 10.29 -8.88
CA PRO A 15 -17.14 11.20 -9.95
C PRO A 15 -15.62 11.17 -10.21
N THR A 16 -14.84 10.81 -9.20
CA THR A 16 -13.38 10.70 -9.30
C THR A 16 -13.00 9.42 -10.05
N PRO A 17 -12.10 9.48 -11.06
CA PRO A 17 -11.57 8.28 -11.69
C PRO A 17 -10.98 7.34 -10.63
N LYS A 18 -11.39 6.07 -10.66
CA LYS A 18 -11.14 5.08 -9.59
C LYS A 18 -9.67 4.94 -9.15
N GLN A 19 -8.72 5.12 -10.07
CA GLN A 19 -7.28 5.09 -9.80
C GLN A 19 -6.81 6.23 -8.88
N PHE A 20 -7.60 7.30 -8.76
CA PHE A 20 -7.35 8.44 -7.88
C PHE A 20 -8.22 8.43 -6.62
N CYS A 21 -9.09 7.43 -6.43
CA CYS A 21 -9.81 7.26 -5.17
C CYS A 21 -8.82 7.08 -4.01
N LEU A 22 -9.10 7.77 -2.91
CA LEU A 22 -8.22 7.81 -1.75
C LEU A 22 -8.49 6.61 -0.83
N ILE A 23 -7.41 6.01 -0.37
CA ILE A 23 -7.37 5.04 0.73
C ILE A 23 -6.35 5.61 1.71
N LEU A 24 -6.75 5.88 2.95
CA LEU A 24 -5.91 6.55 3.94
C LEU A 24 -5.29 7.87 3.40
N GLU A 25 -6.12 8.71 2.76
CA GLU A 25 -5.74 9.99 2.13
C GLU A 25 -4.73 9.86 0.95
N ARG A 26 -4.36 8.64 0.54
CA ARG A 26 -3.44 8.37 -0.56
C ARG A 26 -4.17 7.71 -1.75
N PRO A 27 -3.94 8.18 -2.99
CA PRO A 27 -4.66 7.66 -4.15
C PRO A 27 -4.24 6.22 -4.48
N LEU A 28 -5.21 5.40 -4.92
CA LEU A 28 -5.04 3.98 -5.21
C LEU A 28 -3.84 3.69 -6.13
N ILE A 29 -3.66 4.46 -7.21
CA ILE A 29 -2.54 4.29 -8.16
C ILE A 29 -1.18 4.40 -7.47
N SER A 30 -1.06 5.24 -6.44
CA SER A 30 0.18 5.44 -5.70
C SER A 30 0.65 4.15 -5.01
N TYR A 31 -0.27 3.28 -4.58
CA TYR A 31 0.07 1.98 -4.01
C TYR A 31 0.59 1.02 -5.08
N THR A 32 -0.05 0.98 -6.25
CA THR A 32 0.38 0.16 -7.38
C THR A 32 1.77 0.57 -7.88
N LEU A 33 2.05 1.87 -7.97
CA LEU A 33 3.38 2.37 -8.34
C LEU A 33 4.43 1.95 -7.31
N GLN A 34 4.15 2.10 -6.02
CA GLN A 34 5.07 1.66 -4.97
C GLN A 34 5.37 0.15 -5.06
N ALA A 35 4.37 -0.68 -5.35
CA ALA A 35 4.56 -2.12 -5.51
C ALA A 35 5.51 -2.45 -6.67
N LEU A 36 5.35 -1.79 -7.82
CA LEU A 36 6.24 -1.95 -8.98
C LEU A 36 7.62 -1.32 -8.75
N GLU A 37 7.71 -0.24 -7.99
CA GLU A 37 8.97 0.44 -7.66
C GLU A 37 9.88 -0.38 -6.73
N ARG A 38 9.29 -1.19 -5.84
CA ARG A 38 10.04 -2.14 -4.99
C ARG A 38 10.81 -3.17 -5.80
N VAL A 39 10.35 -3.48 -7.01
CA VAL A 39 11.01 -4.43 -7.91
C VAL A 39 12.16 -3.75 -8.65
N CYS A 40 13.40 -4.08 -8.25
CA CYS A 40 14.58 -3.33 -8.69
C CYS A 40 14.88 -3.51 -10.18
N TRP A 41 14.56 -4.66 -10.78
CA TRP A 41 14.82 -4.98 -12.18
C TRP A 41 13.79 -4.40 -13.16
N ILE A 42 12.69 -3.79 -12.68
CA ILE A 42 11.80 -2.99 -13.54
C ILE A 42 12.45 -1.62 -13.77
N LYS A 43 13.12 -1.44 -14.91
CA LYS A 43 13.88 -0.22 -15.21
C LYS A 43 13.02 1.04 -15.31
N ASP A 44 11.92 0.97 -16.06
CA ASP A 44 11.04 2.11 -16.36
C ASP A 44 9.57 1.72 -16.18
N ILE A 45 8.77 2.66 -15.68
CA ILE A 45 7.31 2.52 -15.49
C ILE A 45 6.63 3.64 -16.28
N VAL A 46 5.98 3.29 -17.38
CA VAL A 46 5.23 4.23 -18.21
C VAL A 46 3.77 4.21 -17.78
N VAL A 47 3.21 5.37 -17.46
CA VAL A 47 1.83 5.51 -17.02
C VAL A 47 1.07 6.39 -18.02
N ALA A 48 0.02 5.83 -18.61
CA ALA A 48 -0.83 6.54 -19.54
C ALA A 48 -2.02 7.16 -18.80
N VAL A 49 -2.08 8.49 -18.72
CA VAL A 49 -3.17 9.25 -18.07
C VAL A 49 -3.81 10.22 -19.06
N THR A 50 -5.10 10.54 -18.87
CA THR A 50 -5.78 11.52 -19.73
C THR A 50 -5.14 12.90 -19.57
N GLY A 51 -5.25 13.76 -20.59
CA GLY A 51 -4.74 15.15 -20.53
C GLY A 51 -5.25 15.91 -19.30
N GLU A 52 -6.54 15.75 -18.96
CA GLU A 52 -7.17 16.36 -17.77
C GLU A 52 -6.51 15.96 -16.45
N ASN A 53 -6.02 14.72 -16.34
CA ASN A 53 -5.44 14.17 -15.12
C ASN A 53 -3.91 14.22 -15.10
N MET A 54 -3.28 14.81 -16.12
CA MET A 54 -1.82 14.87 -16.23
C MET A 54 -1.18 15.61 -15.05
N GLU A 55 -1.71 16.78 -14.68
CA GLU A 55 -1.19 17.58 -13.57
C GLU A 55 -1.47 16.92 -12.21
N VAL A 56 -2.62 16.26 -12.05
CA VAL A 56 -2.93 15.45 -10.86
C VAL A 56 -1.89 14.33 -10.71
N MET A 57 -1.57 13.62 -11.80
CA MET A 57 -0.60 12.54 -11.77
C MET A 57 0.83 13.05 -11.46
N LYS A 58 1.25 14.19 -12.01
CA LYS A 58 2.53 14.83 -11.67
C LYS A 58 2.61 15.21 -10.19
N SER A 59 1.52 15.78 -9.65
CA SER A 59 1.41 16.10 -8.22
C SER A 59 1.52 14.84 -7.35
N ILE A 60 0.88 13.73 -7.75
CA ILE A 60 1.01 12.43 -7.06
C ILE A 60 2.46 11.93 -7.10
N ILE A 61 3.12 11.98 -8.27
CA ILE A 61 4.53 11.55 -8.40
C ILE A 61 5.43 12.36 -7.46
N GLN A 62 5.27 13.69 -7.44
CA GLN A 62 6.07 14.56 -6.57
C GLN A 62 5.76 14.32 -5.09
N LYS A 63 4.47 14.32 -4.71
CA LYS A 63 4.03 14.17 -3.32
C LYS A 63 4.54 12.87 -2.71
N TYR A 64 4.39 11.75 -3.41
CA TYR A 64 4.78 10.42 -2.91
C TYR A 64 6.16 9.97 -3.37
N GLN A 65 6.93 10.86 -4.02
CA GLN A 65 8.32 10.65 -4.44
C GLN A 65 8.52 9.40 -5.32
N HIS A 66 7.54 9.12 -6.19
CA HIS A 66 7.60 8.00 -7.13
C HIS A 66 8.76 8.18 -8.12
N LYS A 67 9.50 7.10 -8.36
CA LYS A 67 10.71 7.09 -9.18
C LYS A 67 10.51 6.24 -10.43
N ARG A 68 11.32 6.52 -11.47
CA ARG A 68 11.30 5.77 -12.73
C ARG A 68 9.97 5.87 -13.49
N ILE A 69 9.17 6.88 -13.18
CA ILE A 69 7.87 7.11 -13.80
C ILE A 69 8.00 8.03 -15.00
N SER A 70 7.52 7.57 -16.16
CA SER A 70 7.33 8.39 -17.35
C SER A 70 5.85 8.49 -17.68
N LEU A 71 5.37 9.70 -17.91
CA LEU A 71 3.97 9.94 -18.23
C LEU A 71 3.76 10.06 -19.74
N VAL A 72 2.68 9.45 -20.22
CA VAL A 72 2.19 9.61 -21.60
C VAL A 72 0.71 9.92 -21.58
N GLU A 73 0.22 10.49 -22.67
CA GLU A 73 -1.21 10.71 -22.84
C GLU A 73 -1.94 9.38 -23.10
N ALA A 74 -2.99 9.12 -22.34
CA ALA A 74 -3.90 8.01 -22.56
C ALA A 74 -4.77 8.23 -23.80
N GLY A 75 -5.04 7.14 -24.53
CA GLY A 75 -6.08 7.16 -25.55
C GLY A 75 -7.46 6.98 -24.92
N VAL A 76 -8.51 7.16 -25.74
CA VAL A 76 -9.91 6.97 -25.31
C VAL A 76 -10.21 5.54 -24.84
N THR A 77 -9.48 4.54 -25.33
CA THR A 77 -9.62 3.14 -24.94
C THR A 77 -8.38 2.59 -24.23
N ARG A 78 -8.55 1.43 -23.58
CA ARG A 78 -7.46 0.72 -22.90
C ARG A 78 -6.34 0.36 -23.88
N HIS A 79 -6.64 -0.22 -25.04
CA HIS A 79 -5.62 -0.63 -26.00
C HIS A 79 -4.86 0.56 -26.57
N ARG A 80 -5.54 1.67 -26.91
CA ARG A 80 -4.88 2.91 -27.36
C ARG A 80 -3.93 3.46 -26.30
N SER A 81 -4.35 3.45 -25.03
CA SER A 81 -3.50 3.88 -23.90
C SER A 81 -2.25 3.02 -23.73
N ILE A 82 -2.39 1.69 -23.85
CA ILE A 82 -1.25 0.78 -23.79
C ILE A 82 -0.31 1.02 -24.97
N PHE A 83 -0.85 1.19 -26.19
CA PHE A 83 -0.03 1.41 -27.37
C PHE A 83 0.79 2.71 -27.27
N ASN A 84 0.22 3.79 -26.73
CA ASN A 84 0.96 5.02 -26.46
C ASN A 84 2.12 4.78 -25.47
N GLY A 85 1.89 3.95 -24.44
CA GLY A 85 2.94 3.55 -23.51
C GLY A 85 4.04 2.71 -24.15
N LEU A 86 3.69 1.79 -25.08
CA LEU A 86 4.66 1.02 -25.84
C LEU A 86 5.48 1.89 -26.79
N LYS A 87 4.84 2.85 -27.49
CA LYS A 87 5.52 3.82 -28.37
C LYS A 87 6.57 4.65 -27.60
N ALA A 88 6.28 5.03 -26.37
CA ALA A 88 7.25 5.76 -25.54
C ALA A 88 8.47 4.93 -25.11
N LEU A 89 8.35 3.60 -25.16
CA LEU A 89 9.46 2.66 -24.93
C LEU A 89 10.14 2.22 -26.23
N ALA A 90 9.58 2.55 -27.39
CA ALA A 90 10.20 2.22 -28.67
C ALA A 90 11.38 3.18 -28.95
N GLU A 91 12.48 2.64 -29.47
CA GLU A 91 13.66 3.41 -29.90
C GLU A 91 13.52 3.98 -31.33
N ASP A 92 12.35 3.84 -31.95
CA ASP A 92 12.08 4.24 -33.35
C ASP A 92 11.80 5.75 -33.53
N GLN A 93 11.76 6.52 -32.45
CA GLN A 93 11.54 7.97 -32.49
C GLN A 93 12.79 8.77 -32.12
N LEU A 94 13.07 9.81 -32.91
CA LEU A 94 14.18 10.77 -32.69
C LEU A 94 14.17 11.41 -31.29
N ASN A 95 13.01 11.41 -30.62
CA ASN A 95 12.80 11.99 -29.29
C ASN A 95 12.63 10.92 -28.17
N SER A 96 12.94 9.65 -28.45
CA SER A 96 12.80 8.60 -27.43
C SER A 96 13.81 8.80 -26.31
N LYS A 97 13.29 8.99 -25.07
CA LYS A 97 14.10 9.22 -23.87
C LYS A 97 14.36 7.95 -23.07
N LEU A 98 13.70 6.85 -23.44
CA LEU A 98 13.70 5.60 -22.71
C LEU A 98 14.35 4.52 -23.55
N SER A 99 15.04 3.58 -22.90
CA SER A 99 15.64 2.44 -23.59
C SER A 99 14.57 1.39 -23.91
N LYS A 100 14.66 0.81 -25.10
CA LYS A 100 13.79 -0.28 -25.50
C LYS A 100 14.00 -1.50 -24.60
N PRO A 101 12.93 -2.05 -23.96
CA PRO A 101 13.08 -3.24 -23.14
C PRO A 101 13.05 -4.50 -24.00
N GLU A 102 13.68 -5.58 -23.52
CA GLU A 102 13.50 -6.92 -24.07
C GLU A 102 12.08 -7.46 -23.76
N VAL A 103 11.64 -7.26 -22.51
CA VAL A 103 10.32 -7.68 -22.01
C VAL A 103 9.59 -6.48 -21.43
N VAL A 104 8.32 -6.32 -21.79
CA VAL A 104 7.43 -5.32 -21.22
C VAL A 104 6.33 -5.99 -20.40
N ILE A 105 6.10 -5.45 -19.20
CA ILE A 105 4.97 -5.81 -18.35
C ILE A 105 3.82 -4.84 -18.60
N ILE A 106 2.61 -5.37 -18.80
CA ILE A 106 1.35 -4.61 -18.77
C ILE A 106 0.67 -4.87 -17.43
N HIS A 107 0.33 -3.80 -16.69
CA HIS A 107 -0.36 -3.91 -15.41
C HIS A 107 -1.44 -2.84 -15.27
N ASP A 108 -2.56 -3.15 -14.61
CA ASP A 108 -3.62 -2.15 -14.39
C ASP A 108 -3.28 -1.30 -13.16
N ALA A 109 -3.46 0.03 -13.25
CA ALA A 109 -3.21 0.97 -12.16
C ALA A 109 -4.02 0.73 -10.86
N VAL A 110 -5.08 -0.08 -10.94
CA VAL A 110 -6.02 -0.38 -9.85
C VAL A 110 -5.87 -1.81 -9.29
N ARG A 111 -4.66 -2.38 -9.38
CA ARG A 111 -4.28 -3.68 -8.82
C ARG A 111 -3.04 -3.51 -7.93
N PRO A 112 -3.20 -2.95 -6.72
CA PRO A 112 -2.07 -2.52 -5.90
C PRO A 112 -1.27 -3.67 -5.25
N PHE A 113 -1.84 -4.88 -5.19
CA PHE A 113 -1.23 -6.04 -4.51
C PHE A 113 -0.53 -6.96 -5.50
N VAL A 114 0.43 -6.42 -6.24
CA VAL A 114 1.32 -7.19 -7.12
C VAL A 114 2.68 -7.34 -6.47
N GLU A 115 3.17 -8.57 -6.38
CA GLU A 115 4.45 -8.89 -5.75
C GLU A 115 5.48 -9.36 -6.79
N GLU A 116 6.76 -9.36 -6.42
CA GLU A 116 7.87 -9.70 -7.32
C GLU A 116 7.76 -11.13 -7.89
N ASP A 117 7.22 -12.07 -7.11
CA ASP A 117 7.16 -13.48 -7.47
C ASP A 117 6.32 -13.75 -8.74
N VAL A 118 5.12 -13.15 -8.83
CA VAL A 118 4.24 -13.30 -9.99
C VAL A 118 4.79 -12.54 -11.19
N LEU A 119 5.40 -11.37 -10.96
CA LEU A 119 6.05 -10.57 -12.00
C LEU A 119 7.20 -11.37 -12.64
N LEU A 120 8.05 -11.99 -11.81
CA LEU A 120 9.15 -12.82 -12.29
C LEU A 120 8.64 -14.04 -13.08
N LYS A 121 7.58 -14.70 -12.60
CA LYS A 121 6.97 -15.85 -13.30
C LYS A 121 6.46 -15.47 -14.68
N VAL A 122 5.70 -14.38 -14.82
CA VAL A 122 5.18 -13.96 -16.13
C VAL A 122 6.28 -13.45 -17.05
N VAL A 123 7.29 -12.72 -16.53
CA VAL A 123 8.43 -12.27 -17.33
C VAL A 123 9.24 -13.45 -17.87
N THR A 124 9.53 -14.43 -17.02
CA THR A 124 10.27 -15.63 -17.42
C THR A 124 9.50 -16.42 -18.48
N ALA A 125 8.20 -16.65 -18.25
CA ALA A 125 7.35 -17.34 -19.22
C ALA A 125 7.23 -16.58 -20.55
N ALA A 126 7.18 -15.25 -20.52
CA ALA A 126 7.13 -14.41 -21.71
C ALA A 126 8.43 -14.45 -22.51
N LYS A 127 9.60 -14.55 -21.86
CA LYS A 127 10.88 -14.75 -22.56
C LYS A 127 10.92 -16.06 -23.34
N GLU A 128 10.34 -17.12 -22.78
CA GLU A 128 10.31 -18.44 -23.42
C GLU A 128 9.23 -18.55 -24.51
N HIS A 129 8.06 -17.93 -24.31
CA HIS A 129 6.88 -18.16 -25.15
C HIS A 129 6.45 -16.93 -25.97
N GLY A 130 7.15 -15.80 -25.85
CA GLY A 130 6.81 -14.51 -26.45
C GLY A 130 5.75 -13.71 -25.69
N ALA A 131 4.82 -14.38 -25.00
CA ALA A 131 3.77 -13.74 -24.20
C ALA A 131 3.40 -14.61 -22.99
N ALA A 132 3.01 -13.98 -21.89
CA ALA A 132 2.48 -14.67 -20.71
C ALA A 132 1.52 -13.78 -19.90
N GLY A 133 0.61 -14.41 -19.16
CA GLY A 133 -0.34 -13.68 -18.32
C GLY A 133 -0.80 -14.48 -17.10
N ALA A 134 -1.07 -13.75 -16.03
CA ALA A 134 -1.66 -14.32 -14.83
C ALA A 134 -3.13 -14.73 -15.07
N ILE A 135 -3.54 -15.87 -14.53
CA ILE A 135 -4.90 -16.36 -14.57
C ILE A 135 -5.40 -16.74 -13.18
N ARG A 136 -6.72 -16.73 -13.02
CA ARG A 136 -7.42 -17.23 -11.83
C ARG A 136 -8.58 -18.15 -12.18
N PRO A 137 -8.98 -19.06 -11.27
CA PRO A 137 -10.19 -19.84 -11.45
C PRO A 137 -11.43 -18.92 -11.45
N LEU A 138 -12.43 -19.29 -12.24
CA LEU A 138 -13.74 -18.64 -12.23
C LEU A 138 -14.50 -19.00 -10.95
N VAL A 139 -15.04 -18.01 -10.27
CA VAL A 139 -15.94 -18.22 -9.12
C VAL A 139 -17.37 -18.46 -9.61
N SER A 140 -17.88 -17.55 -10.43
CA SER A 140 -19.23 -17.61 -11.00
C SER A 140 -19.27 -18.40 -12.32
N THR A 141 -20.43 -18.98 -12.62
CA THR A 141 -20.74 -19.51 -13.96
C THR A 141 -20.77 -18.36 -14.97
N VAL A 142 -20.18 -18.58 -16.15
CA VAL A 142 -20.23 -17.62 -17.26
C VAL A 142 -21.38 -18.01 -18.18
N ILE A 143 -22.28 -17.06 -18.44
CA ILE A 143 -23.47 -17.24 -19.28
C ILE A 143 -23.46 -16.22 -20.42
N SER A 144 -24.02 -16.63 -21.56
CA SER A 144 -24.34 -15.72 -22.67
C SER A 144 -25.81 -15.36 -22.61
N PRO A 145 -26.19 -14.07 -22.57
CA PRO A 145 -27.58 -13.66 -22.70
C PRO A 145 -27.99 -13.54 -24.18
N SER A 146 -29.25 -13.84 -24.48
CA SER A 146 -29.88 -13.52 -25.76
C SER A 146 -30.24 -12.02 -25.84
N ALA A 147 -30.63 -11.55 -27.03
CA ALA A 147 -30.95 -10.14 -27.26
C ALA A 147 -32.14 -9.61 -26.42
N ASP A 148 -33.06 -10.48 -26.00
CA ASP A 148 -34.19 -10.18 -25.13
C ASP A 148 -33.86 -10.31 -23.63
N GLY A 149 -32.61 -10.61 -23.27
CA GLY A 149 -32.14 -10.70 -21.89
C GLY A 149 -32.38 -12.06 -21.20
N CYS A 150 -32.76 -13.09 -21.96
CA CYS A 150 -32.89 -14.46 -21.48
C CYS A 150 -31.55 -15.20 -21.52
N LEU A 151 -31.46 -16.35 -20.82
CA LEU A 151 -30.29 -17.23 -20.88
C LEU A 151 -30.24 -17.95 -22.23
N ASP A 152 -29.13 -17.80 -22.97
CA ASP A 152 -28.87 -18.55 -24.20
C ASP A 152 -28.08 -19.84 -23.91
N TYR A 153 -26.87 -19.73 -23.39
CA TYR A 153 -26.06 -20.88 -22.97
C TYR A 153 -25.09 -20.55 -21.81
N SER A 154 -24.54 -21.60 -21.19
CA SER A 154 -23.52 -21.50 -20.14
C SER A 154 -22.22 -22.16 -20.58
N LEU A 155 -21.08 -21.58 -20.21
CA LEU A 155 -19.76 -22.16 -20.48
C LEU A 155 -19.37 -23.20 -19.42
N GLU A 156 -18.64 -24.23 -19.83
CA GLU A 156 -18.07 -25.23 -18.91
C GLU A 156 -16.96 -24.60 -18.06
N ARG A 157 -17.27 -24.27 -16.80
CA ARG A 157 -16.39 -23.51 -15.90
C ARG A 157 -14.98 -24.11 -15.76
N ALA A 158 -14.87 -25.43 -15.72
CA ALA A 158 -13.59 -26.14 -15.54
C ALA A 158 -12.58 -25.86 -16.67
N ARG A 159 -13.07 -25.57 -17.89
CA ARG A 159 -12.26 -25.30 -19.09
C ARG A 159 -11.90 -23.83 -19.27
N HIS A 160 -12.39 -22.95 -18.42
CA HIS A 160 -12.22 -21.50 -18.54
C HIS A 160 -11.53 -20.91 -17.32
N ARG A 161 -10.90 -19.75 -17.50
CA ARG A 161 -10.18 -19.01 -16.46
C ARG A 161 -10.46 -17.52 -16.62
N ALA A 162 -10.37 -16.77 -15.53
CA ALA A 162 -10.31 -15.32 -15.58
C ALA A 162 -8.88 -14.90 -15.92
N SER A 163 -8.73 -14.09 -16.97
CA SER A 163 -7.46 -13.44 -17.29
C SER A 163 -7.25 -12.25 -16.35
N GLU A 164 -6.07 -12.16 -15.76
CA GLU A 164 -5.69 -11.14 -14.79
C GLU A 164 -4.36 -10.48 -15.18
N MET A 165 -3.98 -9.46 -14.42
CA MET A 165 -2.67 -8.82 -14.54
C MET A 165 -1.80 -9.26 -13.34
N PRO A 166 -0.46 -9.25 -13.45
CA PRO A 166 0.33 -8.74 -14.58
C PRO A 166 0.33 -9.66 -15.80
N GLN A 167 0.57 -9.06 -16.96
CA GLN A 167 0.92 -9.75 -18.20
C GLN A 167 2.29 -9.28 -18.66
N ALA A 168 3.05 -10.14 -19.31
CA ALA A 168 4.37 -9.82 -19.82
C ALA A 168 4.54 -10.33 -21.25
N PHE A 169 5.36 -9.64 -22.02
CA PHE A 169 5.54 -9.88 -23.45
C PHE A 169 6.97 -9.58 -23.85
N LEU A 170 7.53 -10.36 -24.77
CA LEU A 170 8.64 -9.87 -25.57
C LEU A 170 8.18 -8.59 -26.26
N PHE A 171 8.97 -7.51 -26.11
CA PHE A 171 8.54 -6.18 -26.54
C PHE A 171 8.20 -6.14 -28.03
N ASP A 172 9.04 -6.74 -28.86
CA ASP A 172 8.85 -6.75 -30.31
C ASP A 172 7.56 -7.46 -30.72
N VAL A 173 7.21 -8.56 -30.04
CA VAL A 173 5.98 -9.32 -30.31
C VAL A 173 4.74 -8.47 -30.02
N ILE A 174 4.68 -7.84 -28.84
CA ILE A 174 3.50 -7.05 -28.49
C ILE A 174 3.44 -5.74 -29.27
N TYR A 175 4.58 -5.10 -29.54
CA TYR A 175 4.61 -3.86 -30.31
C TYR A 175 4.13 -4.08 -31.74
N GLU A 176 4.63 -5.13 -32.41
CA GLU A 176 4.16 -5.55 -33.73
C GLU A 176 2.66 -5.89 -33.73
N ALA A 177 2.18 -6.61 -32.70
CA ALA A 177 0.76 -6.92 -32.57
C ALA A 177 -0.11 -5.66 -32.49
N TYR A 178 0.35 -4.61 -31.80
CA TYR A 178 -0.34 -3.32 -31.74
C TYR A 178 -0.24 -2.51 -33.04
N GLN A 179 0.87 -2.62 -33.78
CA GLN A 179 1.04 -1.98 -35.08
C GLN A 179 0.11 -2.58 -36.15
N GLN A 180 -0.11 -3.89 -36.10
CA GLN A 180 -1.03 -4.60 -37.01
C GLN A 180 -2.50 -4.58 -36.55
N CYS A 181 -2.76 -4.15 -35.31
CA CYS A 181 -4.09 -4.22 -34.70
C CYS A 181 -5.10 -3.34 -35.45
N SER A 182 -6.24 -3.92 -35.85
CA SER A 182 -7.33 -3.15 -36.45
C SER A 182 -7.91 -2.12 -35.48
N ASP A 183 -8.42 -1.01 -35.98
CA ASP A 183 -9.10 0.00 -35.15
C ASP A 183 -10.28 -0.59 -34.37
N TYR A 184 -10.97 -1.59 -34.92
CA TYR A 184 -12.06 -2.28 -34.22
C TYR A 184 -11.54 -2.98 -32.95
N ASP A 185 -10.45 -3.73 -33.03
CA ASP A 185 -9.86 -4.39 -31.88
C ASP A 185 -9.20 -3.40 -30.90
N LEU A 186 -8.68 -2.27 -31.39
CA LEU A 186 -8.22 -1.17 -30.53
C LEU A 186 -9.36 -0.52 -29.75
N GLU A 187 -10.57 -0.49 -30.30
CA GLU A 187 -11.76 0.10 -29.68
C GLU A 187 -12.42 -0.85 -28.68
N PHE A 188 -12.70 -2.10 -29.10
CA PHE A 188 -13.52 -3.05 -28.34
C PHE A 188 -12.73 -4.16 -27.65
N GLY A 189 -11.46 -4.35 -28.00
CA GLY A 189 -10.60 -5.35 -27.39
C GLY A 189 -10.42 -5.10 -25.89
N THR A 190 -10.31 -6.19 -25.13
CA THR A 190 -10.08 -6.13 -23.68
C THR A 190 -8.80 -6.85 -23.24
N GLU A 191 -8.20 -7.65 -24.12
CA GLU A 191 -7.19 -8.65 -23.78
C GLU A 191 -5.95 -8.52 -24.68
N CYS A 192 -4.79 -8.22 -24.09
CA CYS A 192 -3.52 -8.06 -24.82
C CYS A 192 -2.98 -9.39 -25.33
N LEU A 193 -3.16 -10.48 -24.56
CA LEU A 193 -2.74 -11.82 -24.99
C LEU A 193 -3.45 -12.22 -26.29
N GLN A 194 -4.71 -11.85 -26.45
CA GLN A 194 -5.50 -12.12 -27.66
C GLN A 194 -4.94 -11.40 -28.88
N LEU A 195 -4.40 -10.19 -28.72
CA LEU A 195 -3.74 -9.48 -29.82
C LEU A 195 -2.50 -10.25 -30.31
N THR A 196 -1.67 -10.74 -29.39
CA THR A 196 -0.47 -11.52 -29.77
C THR A 196 -0.79 -12.82 -30.48
N VAL A 197 -1.90 -13.48 -30.10
CA VAL A 197 -2.39 -14.68 -30.79
C VAL A 197 -2.88 -14.33 -32.20
N LYS A 198 -3.70 -13.27 -32.32
CA LYS A 198 -4.37 -12.91 -33.57
C LYS A 198 -3.43 -12.33 -34.62
N TYR A 199 -2.50 -11.47 -34.21
CA TYR A 199 -1.66 -10.68 -35.13
C TYR A 199 -0.22 -11.21 -35.25
N CYS A 200 0.25 -12.02 -34.30
CA CYS A 200 1.63 -12.52 -34.29
C CYS A 200 1.72 -14.04 -34.11
N CYS A 201 0.60 -14.77 -34.14
CA CYS A 201 0.52 -16.22 -33.92
C CYS A 201 1.22 -16.69 -32.63
N THR A 202 1.35 -15.81 -31.63
CA THR A 202 2.06 -16.10 -30.39
C THR A 202 1.09 -16.60 -29.34
N LYS A 203 1.25 -17.86 -28.91
CA LYS A 203 0.41 -18.48 -27.88
C LYS A 203 0.96 -18.13 -26.50
N ALA A 204 0.23 -17.30 -25.77
CA ALA A 204 0.64 -16.89 -24.44
C ALA A 204 0.65 -18.05 -23.43
N LYS A 205 1.68 -18.09 -22.57
CA LYS A 205 1.73 -18.99 -21.42
C LYS A 205 0.85 -18.44 -20.29
N LEU A 206 -0.09 -19.26 -19.82
CA LEU A 206 -0.93 -18.92 -18.67
C LEU A 206 -0.26 -19.36 -17.37
N VAL A 207 -0.17 -18.43 -16.41
CA VAL A 207 0.48 -18.61 -15.11
C VAL A 207 -0.56 -18.46 -14.00
N GLU A 208 -0.59 -19.39 -13.05
CA GLU A 208 -1.52 -19.29 -11.91
C GLU A 208 -1.18 -18.10 -11.02
N GLY A 209 -2.20 -17.28 -10.72
CA GLY A 209 -2.09 -16.07 -9.90
C GLY A 209 -2.74 -16.20 -8.52
N SER A 210 -2.23 -15.46 -7.54
CA SER A 210 -2.82 -15.39 -6.20
C SER A 210 -4.16 -14.65 -6.21
N PRO A 211 -5.03 -14.85 -5.20
CA PRO A 211 -6.26 -14.09 -5.07
C PRO A 211 -6.05 -12.57 -5.11
N ASP A 212 -4.96 -12.07 -4.53
CA ASP A 212 -4.56 -10.67 -4.40
C ASP A 212 -4.51 -9.88 -5.71
N LEU A 213 -4.43 -10.58 -6.84
CA LEU A 213 -4.35 -9.95 -8.15
C LEU A 213 -5.67 -9.29 -8.59
N TRP A 214 -6.78 -9.40 -7.85
CA TRP A 214 -8.08 -8.87 -8.27
C TRP A 214 -8.04 -7.35 -8.57
N LYS A 215 -8.92 -6.92 -9.47
CA LYS A 215 -9.06 -5.51 -9.87
C LYS A 215 -9.98 -4.76 -8.93
N VAL A 216 -9.53 -3.66 -8.34
CA VAL A 216 -10.42 -2.73 -7.63
C VAL A 216 -11.38 -2.09 -8.64
N THR A 217 -12.65 -2.46 -8.55
CA THR A 217 -13.69 -2.10 -9.54
C THR A 217 -14.88 -1.39 -8.90
N TYR A 218 -15.27 -1.82 -7.70
CA TYR A 218 -16.43 -1.35 -6.97
C TYR A 218 -16.03 -0.75 -5.61
N LYS A 219 -16.95 -0.01 -4.98
CA LYS A 219 -16.73 0.57 -3.64
C LYS A 219 -16.36 -0.47 -2.58
N ARG A 220 -16.99 -1.66 -2.61
CA ARG A 220 -16.64 -2.78 -1.71
C ARG A 220 -15.17 -3.23 -1.85
N ASP A 221 -14.59 -3.07 -3.04
CA ASP A 221 -13.19 -3.44 -3.28
C ASP A 221 -12.26 -2.41 -2.62
N LEU A 222 -12.66 -1.14 -2.51
CA LEU A 222 -11.90 -0.13 -1.76
C LEU A 222 -11.83 -0.49 -0.27
N TYR A 223 -12.94 -0.96 0.32
CA TYR A 223 -12.95 -1.41 1.73
C TYR A 223 -12.04 -2.61 1.95
N ALA A 224 -12.07 -3.60 1.05
CA ALA A 224 -11.17 -4.74 1.09
C ALA A 224 -9.70 -4.30 0.96
N THR A 225 -9.43 -3.37 0.03
CA THR A 225 -8.09 -2.82 -0.21
C THR A 225 -7.57 -2.06 1.01
N GLU A 226 -8.39 -1.19 1.61
CA GLU A 226 -8.04 -0.47 2.84
C GLU A 226 -7.72 -1.43 3.99
N SER A 227 -8.56 -2.45 4.17
CA SER A 227 -8.38 -3.44 5.25
C SER A 227 -7.07 -4.21 5.09
N ILE A 228 -6.74 -4.64 3.87
CA ILE A 228 -5.49 -5.37 3.58
C ILE A 228 -4.27 -4.46 3.75
N ILE A 229 -4.37 -3.19 3.33
CA ILE A 229 -3.30 -2.21 3.56
C ILE A 229 -3.06 -2.03 5.07
N LYS A 230 -4.13 -1.78 5.85
CA LYS A 230 -4.05 -1.63 7.32
C LYS A 230 -3.44 -2.87 7.97
N GLU A 231 -3.87 -4.06 7.57
CA GLU A 231 -3.33 -5.32 8.07
C GLU A 231 -1.83 -5.44 7.80
N ARG A 232 -1.38 -5.21 6.55
CA ARG A 232 0.04 -5.33 6.16
C ARG A 232 0.93 -4.35 6.95
N ILE A 233 0.50 -3.11 7.15
CA ILE A 233 1.28 -2.11 7.91
C ILE A 233 1.13 -2.25 9.44
N SER A 234 0.33 -3.18 9.93
CA SER A 234 0.18 -3.45 11.38
C SER A 234 1.11 -4.55 11.90
N GLN A 235 1.86 -5.22 11.02
CA GLN A 235 2.69 -6.38 11.36
C GLN A 235 4.04 -6.02 11.99
N GLU A 236 4.34 -4.75 12.23
CA GLU A 236 5.59 -4.31 12.84
C GLU A 236 5.37 -3.17 13.83
N ILE A 237 5.96 -3.27 15.02
CA ILE A 237 5.89 -2.26 16.09
C ILE A 237 7.31 -1.97 16.61
N CYS A 238 7.64 -0.69 16.72
CA CYS A 238 8.87 -0.23 17.35
C CYS A 238 8.58 0.41 18.72
N VAL A 239 9.08 -0.21 19.79
CA VAL A 239 9.03 0.34 21.15
C VAL A 239 10.24 1.26 21.34
N VAL A 240 9.98 2.51 21.66
CA VAL A 240 11.00 3.56 21.80
C VAL A 240 11.08 3.99 23.26
N MET A 241 12.29 3.98 23.81
CA MET A 241 12.53 4.26 25.23
C MET A 241 13.79 5.11 25.44
N ASP A 242 13.86 5.85 26.56
CA ASP A 242 15.06 6.57 26.98
C ASP A 242 16.14 5.60 27.52
N THR A 243 17.37 6.08 27.61
CA THR A 243 18.52 5.38 28.17
C THR A 243 18.48 5.14 29.67
N LYS A 244 17.61 5.86 30.41
CA LYS A 244 17.41 5.70 31.85
C LYS A 244 17.01 4.25 32.18
N GLU A 245 17.66 3.66 33.18
CA GLU A 245 17.45 2.27 33.62
C GLU A 245 15.97 1.94 33.87
N ASP A 246 15.25 2.83 34.57
CA ASP A 246 13.82 2.65 34.87
C ASP A 246 12.96 2.60 33.61
N ASN A 247 13.27 3.42 32.60
CA ASN A 247 12.55 3.45 31.32
C ASN A 247 12.81 2.20 30.50
N LYS A 248 14.04 1.68 30.53
CA LYS A 248 14.41 0.45 29.84
C LYS A 248 13.69 -0.76 30.41
N HIS A 249 13.62 -0.88 31.73
CA HIS A 249 13.02 -2.04 32.37
C HIS A 249 11.54 -2.22 31.98
N VAL A 250 10.71 -1.20 32.18
CA VAL A 250 9.28 -1.29 31.84
C VAL A 250 9.02 -1.27 30.34
N GLY A 251 9.91 -0.63 29.56
CA GLY A 251 9.86 -0.67 28.11
C GLY A 251 10.06 -2.08 27.55
N HIS A 252 11.05 -2.82 28.04
CA HIS A 252 11.26 -4.23 27.68
C HIS A 252 10.15 -5.13 28.18
N LEU A 253 9.59 -4.86 29.37
CA LEU A 253 8.43 -5.62 29.87
C LEU A 253 7.22 -5.46 28.94
N LEU A 254 6.93 -4.24 28.48
CA LEU A 254 5.86 -4.00 27.51
C LEU A 254 6.17 -4.64 26.15
N GLU A 255 7.43 -4.60 25.70
CA GLU A 255 7.87 -5.28 24.48
C GLU A 255 7.62 -6.79 24.53
N GLU A 256 7.96 -7.45 25.64
CA GLU A 256 7.74 -8.89 25.84
C GLU A 256 6.25 -9.24 25.80
N VAL A 257 5.41 -8.45 26.47
CA VAL A 257 3.95 -8.65 26.46
C VAL A 257 3.36 -8.41 25.07
N LEU A 258 3.83 -7.40 24.33
CA LEU A 258 3.43 -7.18 22.94
C LEU A 258 3.81 -8.39 22.06
N LYS A 259 4.99 -8.98 22.24
CA LYS A 259 5.41 -10.19 21.51
C LYS A 259 4.55 -11.41 21.86
N SER A 260 4.18 -11.58 23.13
CA SER A 260 3.40 -12.75 23.56
C SER A 260 1.92 -12.66 23.17
N GLU A 261 1.33 -11.47 23.25
CA GLU A 261 -0.09 -11.28 22.91
C GLU A 261 -0.32 -11.15 21.39
N LEU A 262 0.68 -10.66 20.64
CA LEU A 262 0.60 -10.42 19.20
C LEU A 262 1.45 -11.42 18.40
N ASN A 263 1.02 -12.68 18.36
CA ASN A 263 1.73 -13.84 17.82
C ASN A 263 2.32 -13.73 16.39
N HIS A 264 1.92 -12.73 15.59
CA HIS A 264 2.38 -12.52 14.21
C HIS A 264 2.97 -11.14 13.95
N VAL A 265 3.13 -10.32 14.99
CA VAL A 265 3.66 -8.96 14.88
C VAL A 265 5.15 -8.98 15.24
N LYS A 266 5.98 -8.41 14.36
CA LYS A 266 7.39 -8.18 14.65
C LYS A 266 7.51 -6.98 15.60
N VAL A 267 7.97 -7.21 16.81
CA VAL A 267 8.19 -6.15 17.81
C VAL A 267 9.68 -5.98 18.06
N THR A 268 10.16 -4.73 17.99
CA THR A 268 11.56 -4.36 18.25
C THR A 268 11.63 -3.21 19.26
N SER A 269 12.65 -3.16 20.09
CA SER A 269 12.91 -2.03 21.00
C SER A 269 14.13 -1.20 20.59
N GLU A 270 14.04 0.12 20.71
CA GLU A 270 15.15 1.04 20.41
C GLU A 270 15.32 2.11 21.50
N ALA A 271 16.58 2.44 21.78
CA ALA A 271 16.93 3.54 22.66
C ALA A 271 16.99 4.87 21.89
N LEU A 272 16.35 5.90 22.41
CA LEU A 272 16.29 7.24 21.81
C LEU A 272 17.57 8.05 22.11
N CYS A 273 18.75 7.57 21.67
CA CYS A 273 19.99 8.36 21.76
C CYS A 273 20.10 9.38 20.63
N HIS A 274 20.58 10.60 20.96
CA HIS A 274 21.01 11.59 19.97
C HIS A 274 22.00 10.95 18.99
N ALA A 275 21.61 10.84 17.71
CA ALA A 275 22.37 10.23 16.61
C ALA A 275 22.47 8.68 16.58
N GLY A 276 21.47 7.95 17.06
CA GLY A 276 21.37 6.51 16.82
C GLY A 276 21.16 6.19 15.32
N ARG A 277 22.23 5.79 14.60
CA ARG A 277 22.14 5.29 13.21
C ARG A 277 21.11 4.16 13.06
N HIS A 278 20.84 3.41 14.14
CA HIS A 278 19.95 2.25 14.16
C HIS A 278 18.45 2.62 14.18
N LEU A 279 18.04 3.66 14.93
CA LEU A 279 16.66 4.15 14.86
C LEU A 279 16.37 4.80 13.51
N GLN A 280 17.35 5.51 12.93
CA GLN A 280 17.27 5.95 11.54
C GLN A 280 17.16 4.75 10.59
N GLN A 281 17.90 3.66 10.82
CA GLN A 281 17.81 2.41 10.05
C GLN A 281 16.41 1.76 10.16
N ILE A 282 15.80 1.73 11.33
CA ILE A 282 14.44 1.17 11.52
C ILE A 282 13.36 2.07 10.94
N ILE A 283 13.52 3.39 11.07
CA ILE A 283 12.74 4.36 10.32
C ILE A 283 13.00 4.18 8.81
N LEU A 284 14.16 3.66 8.38
CA LEU A 284 14.45 3.28 6.99
C LEU A 284 13.85 1.91 6.58
N ASP A 285 13.65 0.98 7.52
CA ASP A 285 13.22 -0.40 7.30
C ASP A 285 11.69 -0.61 7.27
N GLN A 286 10.91 0.48 7.09
CA GLN A 286 9.45 0.46 6.83
C GLN A 286 8.52 0.23 8.04
N CYS A 287 8.93 0.56 9.27
CA CYS A 287 8.01 0.57 10.41
C CYS A 287 7.08 1.82 10.40
N TYR A 288 5.79 1.63 10.73
CA TYR A 288 4.76 2.69 10.78
C TYR A 288 4.02 2.79 12.12
N ASN A 289 4.42 2.00 13.12
CA ASN A 289 3.77 1.96 14.43
C ASN A 289 4.82 2.06 15.53
N PHE A 290 4.71 3.10 16.35
CA PHE A 290 5.67 3.41 17.40
C PHE A 290 4.98 3.47 18.76
N VAL A 291 5.60 2.87 19.76
CA VAL A 291 5.16 2.90 21.16
C VAL A 291 6.24 3.61 21.96
N CYS A 292 5.99 4.86 22.37
CA CYS A 292 6.96 5.66 23.10
C CYS A 292 6.70 5.52 24.61
N VAL A 293 7.68 5.00 25.35
CA VAL A 293 7.53 4.68 26.78
C VAL A 293 8.15 5.78 27.65
N ASN A 294 7.34 6.31 28.56
CA ASN A 294 7.70 7.34 29.53
C ASN A 294 7.39 6.81 30.95
N VAL A 295 8.29 7.02 31.92
CA VAL A 295 8.14 6.46 33.28
C VAL A 295 8.30 7.55 34.31
N MET A 296 7.33 7.61 35.24
CA MET A 296 7.29 8.56 36.37
C MET A 296 7.34 10.05 35.97
N THR A 297 7.25 10.39 34.69
CA THR A 297 7.11 11.76 34.19
C THR A 297 5.71 11.99 33.61
N SER A 298 5.17 13.18 33.85
CA SER A 298 3.91 13.65 33.22
C SER A 298 4.17 14.58 32.03
N ASP A 299 5.40 14.62 31.53
CA ASP A 299 5.82 15.34 30.34
C ASP A 299 5.91 14.41 29.12
N PHE A 300 6.11 15.00 27.94
CA PHE A 300 6.17 14.31 26.65
C PHE A 300 7.54 14.42 25.99
N GLN A 301 8.62 14.54 26.75
CA GLN A 301 9.94 14.88 26.20
C GLN A 301 10.42 13.85 25.16
N GLU A 302 10.34 12.55 25.47
CA GLU A 302 10.72 11.46 24.56
C GLU A 302 9.77 11.37 23.38
N THR A 303 8.46 11.52 23.63
CA THR A 303 7.45 11.53 22.57
C THR A 303 7.67 12.69 21.60
N GLN A 304 7.98 13.90 22.08
CA GLN A 304 8.28 15.06 21.23
C GLN A 304 9.52 14.83 20.37
N LYS A 305 10.60 14.29 20.95
CA LYS A 305 11.81 13.94 20.18
C LYS A 305 11.47 12.95 19.06
N LEU A 306 10.69 11.90 19.36
CA LEU A 306 10.25 10.93 18.35
C LEU A 306 9.38 11.60 17.27
N LEU A 307 8.43 12.45 17.66
CA LEU A 307 7.56 13.17 16.73
C LEU A 307 8.39 14.05 15.78
N SER A 308 9.34 14.84 16.28
CA SER A 308 10.22 15.65 15.45
C SER A 308 11.03 14.80 14.46
N MET A 309 11.55 13.63 14.88
CA MET A 309 12.23 12.71 13.98
C MET A 309 11.31 12.14 12.89
N LEU A 310 10.06 11.84 13.22
CA LEU A 310 9.08 11.33 12.27
C LEU A 310 8.61 12.42 11.30
N GLU A 311 8.50 13.66 11.74
CA GLU A 311 8.16 14.82 10.92
C GLU A 311 9.23 15.16 9.87
N GLU A 312 10.50 14.94 10.21
CA GLU A 312 11.62 15.05 9.26
C GLU A 312 11.66 13.86 8.28
N SER A 313 10.99 12.75 8.61
CA SER A 313 10.96 11.56 7.76
C SER A 313 9.88 11.66 6.67
N ASN A 314 10.17 11.14 5.48
CA ASN A 314 9.18 11.02 4.39
C ASN A 314 8.18 9.86 4.62
N ARG A 315 8.04 9.32 5.83
CA ARG A 315 7.25 8.11 6.10
C ARG A 315 5.76 8.38 6.16
N SER A 316 5.38 9.44 6.85
CA SER A 316 3.98 9.83 6.99
C SER A 316 3.34 10.25 5.66
N ILE A 317 4.16 10.53 4.65
CA ILE A 317 3.71 10.71 3.27
C ILE A 317 3.09 9.42 2.72
N LEU A 318 3.64 8.24 3.02
CA LEU A 318 3.23 6.98 2.40
C LEU A 318 2.02 6.34 3.10
N TYR A 319 1.98 6.40 4.43
CA TYR A 319 0.90 5.85 5.26
C TYR A 319 0.77 6.70 6.55
N PRO A 320 -0.41 6.77 7.18
CA PRO A 320 -0.54 7.41 8.48
C PRO A 320 0.31 6.66 9.51
N VAL A 321 1.18 7.36 10.22
CA VAL A 321 2.05 6.76 11.26
C VAL A 321 1.29 6.74 12.58
N VAL A 322 1.26 5.62 13.29
CA VAL A 322 0.64 5.53 14.62
C VAL A 322 1.71 5.69 15.68
N VAL A 323 1.49 6.60 16.62
CA VAL A 323 2.35 6.81 17.79
C VAL A 323 1.48 6.68 19.05
N VAL A 324 1.82 5.74 19.93
CA VAL A 324 1.19 5.61 21.24
C VAL A 324 2.18 6.05 22.32
N SER A 325 1.91 7.19 22.96
CA SER A 325 2.67 7.69 24.11
C SER A 325 2.18 6.99 25.37
N VAL A 326 2.98 6.05 25.87
CA VAL A 326 2.67 5.25 27.06
C VAL A 326 3.33 5.89 28.28
N HIS A 327 2.56 6.14 29.33
CA HIS A 327 3.04 6.71 30.59
C HIS A 327 2.79 5.72 31.74
N PHE A 328 3.87 5.26 32.35
CA PHE A 328 3.84 4.48 33.59
C PHE A 328 3.84 5.45 34.78
N LEU A 329 2.72 5.52 35.51
CA LEU A 329 2.50 6.53 36.56
C LEU A 329 1.92 5.92 37.84
N ASP A 330 2.32 6.44 38.98
CA ASP A 330 1.77 6.02 40.27
C ASP A 330 0.35 6.60 40.47
N PHE A 331 -0.66 5.75 40.32
CA PHE A 331 -2.05 6.04 40.66
C PHE A 331 -2.87 4.75 40.87
N LYS A 332 -3.98 4.85 41.62
CA LYS A 332 -4.89 3.70 41.89
C LYS A 332 -6.02 3.57 40.87
N LEU A 333 -6.78 4.65 40.67
CA LEU A 333 -7.93 4.70 39.75
C LEU A 333 -7.85 5.91 38.82
N VAL A 334 -7.42 7.06 39.36
CA VAL A 334 -7.23 8.30 38.60
C VAL A 334 -5.88 8.91 39.00
N PRO A 335 -5.07 9.37 38.04
CA PRO A 335 -3.87 10.15 38.32
C PRO A 335 -4.18 11.42 39.11
N PRO A 336 -3.21 11.95 39.89
CA PRO A 336 -3.37 13.26 40.55
C PRO A 336 -3.74 14.36 39.56
N SER A 337 -4.66 15.27 39.94
CA SER A 337 -5.22 16.29 39.04
C SER A 337 -4.15 17.11 38.31
N GLN A 338 -3.08 17.51 39.01
CA GLN A 338 -1.97 18.27 38.41
C GLN A 338 -1.19 17.46 37.36
N LYS A 339 -0.99 16.15 37.58
CA LYS A 339 -0.36 15.28 36.56
C LYS A 339 -1.28 15.09 35.36
N MET A 340 -2.59 14.97 35.60
CA MET A 340 -3.58 14.87 34.53
C MET A 340 -3.59 16.13 33.66
N GLU A 341 -3.57 17.34 34.26
CA GLU A 341 -3.48 18.61 33.53
C GLU A 341 -2.28 18.66 32.59
N ASN A 342 -1.11 18.20 33.03
CA ASN A 342 0.08 18.13 32.17
C ASN A 342 -0.12 17.14 31.02
N LEU A 343 -0.67 15.95 31.30
CA LEU A 343 -0.89 14.92 30.27
C LEU A 343 -1.90 15.34 29.21
N MET A 344 -2.82 16.27 29.52
CA MET A 344 -3.79 16.79 28.55
C MET A 344 -3.15 17.59 27.41
N GLN A 345 -1.87 18.00 27.53
CA GLN A 345 -1.10 18.62 26.44
C GLN A 345 -1.02 17.72 25.18
N ILE A 346 -1.18 16.40 25.34
CA ILE A 346 -1.23 15.45 24.21
C ILE A 346 -2.28 15.85 23.14
N ARG A 347 -3.34 16.56 23.52
CA ARG A 347 -4.38 17.02 22.59
C ARG A 347 -3.87 18.03 21.58
N GLU A 348 -3.03 18.97 22.04
CA GLU A 348 -2.43 19.96 21.16
C GLU A 348 -1.38 19.31 20.25
N PHE A 349 -0.51 18.47 20.81
CA PHE A 349 0.47 17.73 19.99
C PHE A 349 -0.22 16.86 18.93
N ALA A 350 -1.28 16.12 19.30
CA ALA A 350 -2.00 15.28 18.36
C ALA A 350 -2.64 16.06 17.21
N LYS A 351 -3.12 17.27 17.50
CA LYS A 351 -3.69 18.17 16.49
C LYS A 351 -2.62 18.67 15.53
N GLU A 352 -1.45 19.07 16.04
CA GLU A 352 -0.33 19.55 15.24
C GLU A 352 0.21 18.45 14.31
N VAL A 353 0.48 17.26 14.85
CA VAL A 353 1.12 16.18 14.08
C VAL A 353 0.15 15.47 13.12
N LYS A 354 -1.18 15.62 13.30
CA LYS A 354 -2.17 15.10 12.34
C LYS A 354 -2.04 15.74 10.96
N GLU A 355 -1.68 17.02 10.88
CA GLU A 355 -1.41 17.72 9.61
C GLU A 355 -0.22 17.11 8.86
N ARG A 356 0.65 16.40 9.59
CA ARG A 356 1.80 15.65 9.07
C ARG A 356 1.50 14.16 8.93
N ASN A 357 0.22 13.76 8.98
CA ASN A 357 -0.26 12.38 8.86
C ASN A 357 0.28 11.43 9.95
N ILE A 358 0.44 11.94 11.17
CA ILE A 358 0.78 11.17 12.36
C ILE A 358 -0.46 11.11 13.27
N LEU A 359 -0.79 9.91 13.76
CA LEU A 359 -1.88 9.65 14.68
C LEU A 359 -1.31 9.40 16.07
N LEU A 360 -1.42 10.42 16.92
CA LEU A 360 -0.91 10.37 18.29
C LEU A 360 -2.01 10.01 19.27
N TYR A 361 -1.76 8.99 20.09
CA TYR A 361 -2.63 8.52 21.17
C TYR A 361 -1.84 8.48 22.48
N GLY A 362 -2.53 8.60 23.61
CA GLY A 362 -1.93 8.42 24.93
C GLY A 362 -2.48 7.18 25.63
N LEU A 363 -1.63 6.51 26.39
CA LEU A 363 -1.99 5.35 27.20
C LEU A 363 -1.35 5.48 28.58
N LEU A 364 -2.15 5.36 29.63
CA LEU A 364 -1.70 5.40 31.01
C LEU A 364 -1.72 3.97 31.57
N ILE A 365 -0.60 3.55 32.14
CA ILE A 365 -0.47 2.28 32.84
C ILE A 365 -0.12 2.59 34.30
N PRO A 366 -0.94 2.20 35.28
CA PRO A 366 -0.62 2.51 36.67
C PRO A 366 0.60 1.68 37.14
N TYR A 367 1.59 2.32 37.78
CA TYR A 367 2.85 1.72 38.19
C TYR A 367 3.50 2.48 39.36
N PRO A 368 4.03 1.82 40.40
CA PRO A 368 4.13 0.36 40.57
C PRO A 368 2.81 -0.30 40.99
N GLN A 369 2.67 -1.60 40.74
CA GLN A 369 1.54 -2.44 41.17
C GLN A 369 2.02 -3.83 41.60
N ASP A 370 1.14 -4.61 42.24
CA ASP A 370 1.34 -6.04 42.45
C ASP A 370 1.56 -6.76 41.10
N ASP A 371 2.46 -7.75 41.03
CA ASP A 371 2.85 -8.42 39.78
C ASP A 371 1.67 -8.90 38.93
N GLN A 372 0.65 -9.51 39.56
CA GLN A 372 -0.55 -9.99 38.85
C GLN A 372 -1.37 -8.86 38.22
N LYS A 373 -1.49 -7.71 38.91
CA LYS A 373 -2.25 -6.57 38.38
C LYS A 373 -1.45 -5.86 37.28
N LEU A 374 -0.13 -5.74 37.46
CA LEU A 374 0.75 -5.17 36.44
C LEU A 374 0.71 -5.99 35.15
N GLN A 375 0.75 -7.32 35.24
CA GLN A 375 0.63 -8.21 34.08
C GLN A 375 -0.70 -8.02 33.34
N GLU A 376 -1.82 -7.90 34.07
CA GLU A 376 -3.13 -7.66 33.44
C GLU A 376 -3.20 -6.27 32.78
N SER A 377 -2.74 -5.20 33.45
CA SER A 377 -2.69 -3.86 32.85
C SER A 377 -1.79 -3.80 31.62
N LEU A 378 -0.65 -4.50 31.61
CA LEU A 378 0.22 -4.59 30.43
C LEU A 378 -0.48 -5.31 29.27
N ARG A 379 -1.19 -6.40 29.56
CA ARG A 379 -1.96 -7.15 28.58
C ARG A 379 -3.10 -6.31 27.98
N GLN A 380 -3.85 -5.59 28.82
CA GLN A 380 -4.86 -4.63 28.36
C GLN A 380 -4.21 -3.53 27.51
N GLY A 381 -3.05 -3.02 27.94
CA GLY A 381 -2.28 -2.03 27.19
C GLY A 381 -1.88 -2.54 25.80
N ALA A 382 -1.41 -3.79 25.69
CA ALA A 382 -1.09 -4.42 24.41
C ALA A 382 -2.33 -4.56 23.50
N ILE A 383 -3.49 -4.94 24.05
CA ILE A 383 -4.75 -5.03 23.30
C ILE A 383 -5.20 -3.65 22.79
N ILE A 384 -5.09 -2.61 23.64
CA ILE A 384 -5.42 -1.23 23.26
C ILE A 384 -4.48 -0.75 22.14
N ILE A 385 -3.17 -0.94 22.30
CA ILE A 385 -2.17 -0.58 21.28
C ILE A 385 -2.49 -1.26 19.95
N ALA A 386 -2.73 -2.57 19.96
CA ALA A 386 -3.09 -3.33 18.76
C ALA A 386 -4.38 -2.81 18.10
N SER A 387 -5.38 -2.45 18.90
CA SER A 387 -6.65 -1.89 18.40
C SER A 387 -6.46 -0.54 17.72
N LEU A 388 -5.65 0.35 18.30
CA LEU A 388 -5.32 1.65 17.72
C LEU A 388 -4.55 1.51 16.41
N ILE A 389 -3.57 0.60 16.37
CA ILE A 389 -2.76 0.30 15.18
C ILE A 389 -3.63 -0.25 14.04
N LYS A 390 -4.52 -1.20 14.36
CA LYS A 390 -5.41 -1.85 13.40
C LYS A 390 -6.40 -0.87 12.79
N GLU A 391 -7.08 -0.06 13.62
CA GLU A 391 -8.12 0.84 13.14
C GLU A 391 -7.55 2.08 12.45
N ARG A 392 -6.41 2.59 12.93
CA ARG A 392 -5.73 3.79 12.40
C ARG A 392 -6.70 4.97 12.25
N ASN A 393 -7.54 5.14 13.27
CA ASN A 393 -8.69 6.06 13.24
C ASN A 393 -8.31 7.42 13.82
N SER A 394 -8.41 8.48 13.01
CA SER A 394 -8.08 9.84 13.43
C SER A 394 -9.06 10.45 14.44
N GLY A 395 -10.25 9.88 14.62
CA GLY A 395 -11.26 10.38 15.57
C GLY A 395 -10.91 10.19 17.04
N LEU A 396 -9.92 9.35 17.35
CA LEU A 396 -9.47 9.07 18.73
C LEU A 396 -8.12 9.71 19.08
N ILE A 397 -7.54 10.53 18.21
CA ILE A 397 -6.23 11.14 18.47
C ILE A 397 -6.30 12.11 19.65
N GLY A 398 -5.20 12.25 20.39
CA GLY A 398 -5.09 13.10 21.56
C GLY A 398 -5.90 12.62 22.78
N GLN A 399 -6.50 11.43 22.72
CA GLN A 399 -7.15 10.82 23.88
C GLN A 399 -6.12 10.17 24.82
N LEU A 400 -6.39 10.22 26.12
CA LEU A 400 -5.68 9.46 27.14
C LEU A 400 -6.51 8.22 27.50
N LEU A 401 -6.04 7.05 27.08
CA LEU A 401 -6.61 5.76 27.44
C LEU A 401 -5.94 5.23 28.72
N ILE A 402 -6.58 4.29 29.41
CA ILE A 402 -6.08 3.68 30.64
C ILE A 402 -6.15 2.17 30.48
N ALA A 403 -5.08 1.47 30.89
CA ALA A 403 -4.98 0.01 30.89
C ALA A 403 -5.08 -0.60 32.29
#